data_AF-F0W1D8-F1
#
_entry.id   AF-F0W1D8-F1
#
_cell.length_a   1.000
_cell.length_b   1.000
_cell.length_c   1.000
_cell.angle_alpha   90.00
_cell.angle_beta   90.00
_cell.angle_gamma   90.00
#
_symmetry.space_group_name_H-M   'P 1'
#
loop_
_entity.id
_entity.type
_entity.pdbx_description
1 polymer ?
#
loop_
_entity_poly.entity_id
_entity_poly.type
_entity_poly.pdbx_seq_one_letter_code
_entity_poly.pdbx_strand_id
1 'polypeptide(L)'
;MRLGIDCESSEKSDLLWTSSASSRPKSNRLRAPSDSDVADDPVSSHSIENTSFINVENALEKLLGCSEDQDPTRRLEKLSEARASISVSCSDAYERLRTSLEKAHLDTENEMSTVQVAVKVHEDVFSQWIDNLTAKQIRREQEQMRTLKQLHDQEKAALTAIEKRLQAYEATEAERTKERLRVSDQIKIQRQKVIEIEKETNLKQSAQKQLEKAQVDRPLARPKEKAKVIQIVQKELEHVIFANNRLKKLQLLQQSADEILANSDPSIKKLRVELKKQGGACNQISSSPSSVQRVVQKINALLQYARNSGQKVYEFALILVAGNLMKQARNASDYRPCFPLAYVMTMCCVLDTELTDVLLAYFHKLCVYTIPKTISKQKNQSIFEYKRALGLEEAVGESNDVDGLEHVTEYSKRMTMITAVLAAVMQTRPWDNRSKPKGIQLEDCWAWLARLVNDPVHLMTGPIVLTILEVAGCELCDQYKSQFRKLMVLIETQICPKLSKDAKSGAANAAGQLETFISKYKANRNRIPEPEGRKLQETQITEQDEERTEDDGRSSQWNRPNRQGGGRGRGYRRH
;
A
#
# COMPACT_ATOMS: atom_id res chain seq x y z
N MET A 1 -41.15 -2.28 42.68
CA MET A 1 -40.23 -1.72 43.69
C MET A 1 -39.22 -0.84 42.98
N ARG A 2 -39.37 0.48 43.15
CA ARG A 2 -38.36 1.49 42.82
C ARG A 2 -37.31 1.46 43.92
N LEU A 3 -36.03 1.52 43.57
CA LEU A 3 -35.01 2.13 44.42
C LEU A 3 -33.99 2.82 43.51
N GLY A 4 -34.07 4.15 43.48
CA GLY A 4 -32.93 5.02 43.24
C GLY A 4 -32.32 5.44 44.58
N ILE A 5 -31.22 6.21 44.50
CA ILE A 5 -30.40 6.97 45.48
C ILE A 5 -29.01 6.97 44.78
N ASP A 6 -28.54 8.00 44.04
CA ASP A 6 -28.24 9.43 44.35
C ASP A 6 -27.61 9.59 45.73
N CYS A 7 -26.47 10.23 46.02
CA CYS A 7 -25.50 11.15 45.39
C CYS A 7 -24.19 10.95 46.24
N GLU A 8 -22.99 11.48 45.98
CA GLU A 8 -22.66 12.91 45.88
C GLU A 8 -21.12 13.08 45.69
N SER A 9 -20.72 14.00 44.78
CA SER A 9 -19.59 14.98 44.84
C SER A 9 -18.14 14.53 45.17
N SER A 10 -17.05 15.16 44.73
CA SER A 10 -16.75 16.38 43.95
C SER A 10 -15.23 16.35 43.71
N GLU A 11 -14.75 16.76 42.54
CA GLU A 11 -13.63 17.72 42.45
C GLU A 11 -13.52 18.30 41.03
N LYS A 12 -13.53 19.63 40.96
CA LYS A 12 -13.48 20.47 39.76
C LYS A 12 -12.04 20.83 39.43
N SER A 13 -11.73 20.92 38.15
CA SER A 13 -10.71 21.85 37.64
C SER A 13 -11.09 22.30 36.22
N ASP A 14 -11.54 23.54 36.14
CA ASP A 14 -11.86 24.28 34.91
C ASP A 14 -10.58 24.69 34.18
N LEU A 15 -10.49 24.44 32.87
CA LEU A 15 -9.62 25.20 31.96
C LEU A 15 -10.34 25.46 30.64
N LEU A 16 -10.67 26.73 30.47
CA LEU A 16 -11.31 27.40 29.34
C LEU A 16 -10.48 27.24 28.05
N TRP A 17 -11.14 26.81 26.97
CA TRP A 17 -10.68 26.99 25.59
C TRP A 17 -11.54 28.05 24.91
N THR A 18 -11.01 29.26 24.81
CA THR A 18 -11.61 30.35 24.04
C THR A 18 -11.18 30.26 22.57
N SER A 19 -12.18 30.18 21.71
CA SER A 19 -12.10 30.40 20.26
C SER A 19 -11.83 31.89 19.99
N SER A 20 -10.86 32.20 19.12
CA SER A 20 -10.72 33.54 18.54
C SER A 20 -10.41 33.46 17.06
N ALA A 21 -11.34 33.99 16.28
CA ALA A 21 -11.28 34.23 14.85
C ALA A 21 -10.20 35.27 14.52
N SER A 22 -9.42 35.01 13.47
CA SER A 22 -8.49 35.98 12.89
C SER A 22 -9.19 36.75 11.76
N SER A 23 -9.49 38.02 12.03
CA SER A 23 -9.99 39.00 11.07
C SER A 23 -8.83 39.85 10.52
N ARG A 24 -8.71 39.91 9.19
CA ARG A 24 -7.85 40.84 8.43
C ARG A 24 -8.09 42.30 8.82
N PRO A 25 -7.05 43.16 8.78
CA PRO A 25 -7.23 44.58 8.48
C PRO A 25 -6.54 45.02 7.18
N LYS A 26 -7.12 46.08 6.63
CA LYS A 26 -6.90 46.70 5.33
C LYS A 26 -5.72 47.69 5.34
N SER A 27 -5.23 47.96 4.14
CA SER A 27 -4.35 49.05 3.74
C SER A 27 -4.70 50.41 4.36
N ASN A 28 -3.68 51.24 4.66
CA ASN A 28 -3.74 52.67 4.35
C ASN A 28 -2.37 53.33 4.26
N ARG A 29 -2.28 54.24 3.28
CA ARG A 29 -1.16 55.08 2.86
C ARG A 29 -0.81 56.13 3.92
N LEU A 30 0.48 56.44 4.08
CA LEU A 30 0.96 57.60 4.84
C LEU A 30 1.38 58.72 3.89
N ARG A 31 0.90 59.93 4.22
CA ARG A 31 1.18 61.22 3.58
C ARG A 31 1.89 62.12 4.62
N ALA A 32 2.74 63.00 4.11
CA ALA A 32 3.73 63.84 4.80
C ALA A 32 3.22 64.70 5.98
N PRO A 33 4.11 65.10 6.92
CA PRO A 33 3.86 66.15 7.89
C PRO A 33 4.34 67.53 7.43
N SER A 34 3.61 68.55 7.89
CA SER A 34 3.73 69.99 7.62
C SER A 34 4.54 70.73 8.70
N ASP A 35 5.11 71.86 8.28
CA ASP A 35 5.80 72.91 9.05
C ASP A 35 5.00 73.51 10.21
N SER A 36 5.68 73.82 11.32
CA SER A 36 6.07 75.20 11.70
C SER A 36 6.63 75.23 13.13
N ASP A 37 7.77 75.91 13.35
CA ASP A 37 7.84 77.06 14.26
C ASP A 37 9.23 77.72 14.25
N VAL A 38 9.16 79.05 14.28
CA VAL A 38 10.18 80.08 14.02
C VAL A 38 10.80 80.56 15.33
N ALA A 39 12.08 80.93 15.33
CA ALA A 39 12.62 81.97 16.21
C ALA A 39 13.84 82.66 15.59
N ASP A 40 13.83 83.99 15.70
CA ASP A 40 14.63 85.01 15.02
C ASP A 40 16.10 85.17 15.48
N ASP A 41 16.98 85.49 14.52
CA ASP A 41 18.06 86.51 14.43
C ASP A 41 18.82 87.03 15.69
N PRO A 42 20.13 87.43 15.61
CA PRO A 42 20.56 88.44 14.63
C PRO A 42 21.98 88.36 14.00
N VAL A 43 22.02 88.99 12.83
CA VAL A 43 23.09 89.62 12.06
C VAL A 43 24.37 90.01 12.82
N SER A 44 25.53 89.64 12.26
CA SER A 44 26.75 90.47 12.30
C SER A 44 27.54 90.35 11.00
N SER A 45 27.56 91.44 10.25
CA SER A 45 28.37 91.68 9.07
C SER A 45 29.74 92.23 9.47
N HIS A 46 30.81 91.49 9.22
CA HIS A 46 32.15 92.06 9.12
C HIS A 46 32.72 91.85 7.71
N SER A 47 32.86 92.98 7.03
CA SER A 47 33.60 93.19 5.80
C SER A 47 35.09 93.44 6.10
N ILE A 48 35.93 93.21 5.09
CA ILE A 48 37.34 93.63 4.95
C ILE A 48 38.27 92.63 5.70
N GLU A 49 39.20 91.92 5.07
CA GLU A 49 40.40 92.51 4.45
C GLU A 49 41.01 91.72 3.29
N ASN A 50 41.45 92.52 2.32
CA ASN A 50 41.89 92.21 0.98
C ASN A 50 43.41 91.94 0.96
N THR A 51 43.89 91.03 1.81
CA THR A 51 45.34 90.88 2.11
C THR A 51 45.84 89.43 2.08
N SER A 52 45.25 88.55 1.27
CA SER A 52 45.84 87.23 0.99
C SER A 52 45.66 86.70 -0.45
N PHE A 53 44.97 87.45 -1.32
CA PHE A 53 44.70 87.05 -2.70
C PHE A 53 45.97 86.75 -3.52
N ILE A 54 47.09 87.42 -3.23
CA ILE A 54 48.36 87.21 -3.93
C ILE A 54 49.05 85.88 -3.52
N ASN A 55 48.78 85.34 -2.32
CA ASN A 55 49.43 84.10 -1.86
C ASN A 55 48.67 82.82 -2.26
N VAL A 56 47.35 82.88 -2.38
CA VAL A 56 46.54 81.73 -2.83
C VAL A 56 46.71 81.49 -4.33
N GLU A 57 46.89 82.56 -5.11
CA GLU A 57 47.15 82.47 -6.55
C GLU A 57 48.50 81.80 -6.84
N ASN A 58 49.56 82.23 -6.15
CA ASN A 58 50.89 81.59 -6.25
C ASN A 58 50.91 80.13 -5.78
N ALA A 59 50.10 79.76 -4.78
CA ALA A 59 50.02 78.38 -4.28
C ALA A 59 49.22 77.45 -5.21
N LEU A 60 48.12 77.94 -5.80
CA LEU A 60 47.34 77.20 -6.78
C LEU A 60 48.08 77.04 -8.11
N GLU A 61 48.86 78.04 -8.53
CA GLU A 61 49.71 77.95 -9.73
C GLU A 61 50.81 76.89 -9.59
N LYS A 62 51.39 76.73 -8.39
CA LYS A 62 52.36 75.66 -8.10
C LYS A 62 51.73 74.26 -8.08
N LEU A 63 50.49 74.12 -7.60
CA LEU A 63 49.79 72.83 -7.52
C LEU A 63 49.26 72.36 -8.89
N LEU A 64 48.94 73.29 -9.80
CA LEU A 64 48.38 72.98 -11.12
C LEU A 64 49.44 72.90 -12.24
N GLY A 65 50.71 73.22 -11.96
CA GLY A 65 51.82 73.00 -12.88
C GLY A 65 51.68 73.71 -14.24
N CYS A 66 51.08 74.91 -14.26
CA CYS A 66 50.80 75.63 -15.50
C CYS A 66 52.05 76.36 -16.04
N SER A 67 52.61 75.89 -17.16
CA SER A 67 53.67 76.58 -17.91
C SER A 67 53.15 77.84 -18.63
N GLU A 68 54.03 78.81 -18.90
CA GLU A 68 53.72 80.15 -19.47
C GLU A 68 53.05 80.16 -20.86
N ASP A 69 52.88 79.01 -21.51
CA ASP A 69 52.34 78.86 -22.89
C ASP A 69 50.86 78.41 -22.96
N GLN A 70 50.08 78.61 -21.90
CA GLN A 70 48.63 78.33 -21.94
C GLN A 70 47.78 79.59 -22.08
N ASP A 71 46.79 79.52 -22.98
CA ASP A 71 45.74 80.53 -23.20
C ASP A 71 45.20 81.03 -21.84
N PRO A 72 45.32 82.34 -21.54
CA PRO A 72 45.03 82.88 -20.22
C PRO A 72 43.60 82.59 -19.75
N THR A 73 42.67 82.44 -20.68
CA THR A 73 41.27 82.10 -20.39
C THR A 73 41.13 80.72 -19.74
N ARG A 74 41.80 79.71 -20.30
CA ARG A 74 41.73 78.32 -19.84
C ARG A 74 42.44 78.08 -18.51
N ARG A 75 43.49 78.87 -18.24
CA ARG A 75 44.17 78.88 -16.92
C ARG A 75 43.23 79.40 -15.84
N LEU A 76 42.46 80.44 -16.15
CA LEU A 76 41.51 81.04 -15.23
C LEU A 76 40.33 80.09 -14.92
N GLU A 77 39.84 79.35 -15.92
CA GLU A 77 38.81 78.31 -15.74
C GLU A 77 39.26 77.18 -14.80
N LYS A 78 40.47 76.64 -14.98
CA LYS A 78 40.97 75.59 -14.08
C LYS A 78 41.17 76.08 -12.65
N LEU A 79 41.64 77.32 -12.50
CA LEU A 79 41.79 77.93 -11.18
C LEU A 79 40.43 78.17 -10.52
N SER A 80 39.40 78.56 -11.29
CA SER A 80 38.06 78.75 -10.77
C SER A 80 37.39 77.43 -10.40
N GLU A 81 37.56 76.36 -11.19
CA GLU A 81 37.09 75.00 -10.88
C GLU A 81 37.77 74.44 -9.63
N ALA A 82 39.09 74.59 -9.51
CA ALA A 82 39.83 74.16 -8.32
C ALA A 82 39.36 74.91 -7.06
N ARG A 83 39.14 76.23 -7.17
CA ARG A 83 38.59 77.04 -6.08
C ARG A 83 37.16 76.61 -5.71
N ALA A 84 36.31 76.32 -6.70
CA ALA A 84 34.95 75.85 -6.45
C ALA A 84 34.94 74.48 -5.74
N SER A 85 35.79 73.54 -6.20
CA SER A 85 35.92 72.21 -5.58
C SER A 85 36.44 72.28 -4.14
N ILE A 86 37.45 73.11 -3.88
CA ILE A 86 37.97 73.34 -2.53
C ILE A 86 36.90 74.04 -1.68
N SER A 87 36.18 75.02 -2.22
CA SER A 87 35.10 75.71 -1.49
C SER A 87 33.96 74.77 -1.10
N VAL A 88 33.63 73.79 -1.94
CA VAL A 88 32.58 72.79 -1.65
C VAL A 88 33.08 71.73 -0.68
N SER A 89 34.29 71.20 -0.87
CA SER A 89 34.86 70.18 0.02
C SER A 89 35.25 70.71 1.39
N CYS A 90 35.65 71.98 1.50
CA CYS A 90 35.89 72.66 2.78
C CYS A 90 34.66 73.34 3.35
N SER A 91 33.48 73.19 2.72
CA SER A 91 32.24 73.71 3.28
C SER A 91 31.83 72.88 4.50
N ASP A 92 31.46 73.56 5.58
CA ASP A 92 30.87 72.94 6.78
C ASP A 92 29.70 72.00 6.45
N ALA A 93 28.93 72.29 5.39
CA ALA A 93 27.84 71.45 4.95
C ALA A 93 28.30 70.08 4.41
N TYR A 94 29.45 70.05 3.71
CA TYR A 94 30.02 68.81 3.17
C TYR A 94 30.60 67.92 4.28
N GLU A 95 31.31 68.51 5.24
CA GLU A 95 31.83 67.77 6.41
C GLU A 95 30.69 67.22 7.30
N ARG A 96 29.60 67.97 7.49
CA ARG A 96 28.40 67.47 8.17
C ARG A 96 27.74 66.31 7.44
N LEU A 97 27.67 66.36 6.11
CA LEU A 97 27.14 65.26 5.31
C LEU A 97 28.03 64.01 5.42
N ARG A 98 29.35 64.19 5.33
CA ARG A 98 30.32 63.10 5.44
C ARG A 98 30.25 62.40 6.80
N THR A 99 30.29 63.17 7.88
CA THR A 99 30.17 62.64 9.25
C THR A 99 28.82 61.96 9.49
N SER A 100 27.72 62.50 8.93
CA SER A 100 26.41 61.85 9.01
C SER A 100 26.37 60.52 8.25
N LEU A 101 27.03 60.42 7.09
CA LEU A 101 27.12 59.17 6.33
C LEU A 101 27.98 58.14 7.03
N GLU A 102 29.14 58.54 7.56
CA GLU A 102 30.03 57.65 8.33
C GLU A 102 29.31 57.11 9.58
N LYS A 103 28.54 57.97 10.26
CA LYS A 103 27.71 57.54 11.39
C LYS A 103 26.61 56.56 10.97
N ALA A 104 25.89 56.84 9.89
CA ALA A 104 24.86 55.94 9.38
C ALA A 104 25.44 54.57 8.98
N HIS A 105 26.62 54.55 8.36
CA HIS A 105 27.33 53.30 8.06
C HIS A 105 27.67 52.51 9.32
N LEU A 106 28.24 53.17 10.34
CA LEU A 106 28.57 52.53 11.61
C LEU A 106 27.33 51.96 12.31
N ASP A 107 26.23 52.71 12.31
CA ASP A 107 24.96 52.28 12.90
C ASP A 107 24.42 51.02 12.18
N THR A 108 24.46 50.99 10.85
CA THR A 108 24.05 49.79 10.08
C THR A 108 24.94 48.58 10.33
N GLU A 109 26.26 48.77 10.50
CA GLU A 109 27.20 47.68 10.78
C GLU A 109 26.98 47.08 12.18
N ASN A 110 26.68 47.93 13.16
CA ASN A 110 26.30 47.51 14.51
C ASN A 110 24.97 46.73 14.49
N GLU A 111 23.95 47.22 13.79
CA GLU A 111 22.68 46.51 13.64
C GLU A 111 22.88 45.13 12.99
N MET A 112 23.63 45.04 11.89
CA MET A 112 23.94 43.77 11.23
C MET A 112 24.68 42.80 12.15
N SER A 113 25.62 43.29 12.96
CA SER A 113 26.36 42.46 13.93
C SER A 113 25.44 41.92 15.02
N THR A 114 24.51 42.73 15.55
CA THR A 114 23.54 42.27 16.55
C THR A 114 22.60 41.20 16.00
N VAL A 115 22.14 41.35 14.76
CA VAL A 115 21.29 40.36 14.08
C VAL A 115 22.04 39.05 13.87
N GLN A 116 23.32 39.09 13.47
CA GLN A 116 24.13 37.88 13.31
C GLN A 116 24.31 37.10 14.62
N VAL A 117 24.54 37.79 15.74
CA VAL A 117 24.64 37.15 17.05
C VAL A 117 23.31 36.50 17.45
N ALA A 118 22.18 37.19 17.22
CA ALA A 118 20.85 36.64 17.51
C ALA A 118 20.54 35.38 16.67
N VAL A 119 20.91 35.37 15.38
CA VAL A 119 20.75 34.20 14.50
C VAL A 119 21.57 33.01 15.00
N LYS A 120 22.83 33.22 15.39
CA LYS A 120 23.68 32.13 15.92
C LYS A 120 23.13 31.53 17.20
N VAL A 121 22.67 32.36 18.14
CA VAL A 121 22.06 31.87 19.40
C VAL A 121 20.82 31.03 19.11
N HIS A 122 19.99 31.46 18.15
CA HIS A 122 18.80 30.69 17.76
C HIS A 122 19.17 29.35 17.09
N GLU A 123 20.22 29.33 16.26
CA GLU A 123 20.73 28.12 15.61
C GLU A 123 21.32 27.12 16.61
N ASP A 124 22.04 27.59 17.63
CA ASP A 124 22.59 26.76 18.72
C ASP A 124 21.47 26.15 19.58
N VAL A 125 20.46 26.96 19.94
CA VAL A 125 19.29 26.48 20.71
C VAL A 125 18.50 25.45 19.92
N PHE A 126 18.31 25.68 18.61
CA PHE A 126 17.64 24.74 17.73
C PHE A 126 18.43 23.42 17.60
N SER A 127 19.75 23.50 17.44
CA SER A 127 20.63 22.32 17.38
C SER A 127 20.56 21.48 18.66
N GLN A 128 20.64 22.12 19.83
CA GLN A 128 20.48 21.44 21.12
C GLN A 128 19.11 20.78 21.28
N TRP A 129 18.05 21.40 20.75
CA TRP A 129 16.71 20.82 20.80
C TRP A 129 16.60 19.55 19.94
N ILE A 130 17.19 19.55 18.73
CA ILE A 130 17.24 18.38 17.84
C ILE A 130 18.04 17.24 18.49
N ASP A 131 19.20 17.54 19.09
CA ASP A 131 20.03 16.54 19.79
C ASP A 131 19.28 15.90 20.98
N ASN A 132 18.52 16.69 21.72
CA ASN A 132 17.69 16.16 22.82
C ASN A 132 16.54 15.26 22.32
N LEU A 133 15.93 15.60 21.19
CA LEU A 133 14.89 14.77 20.58
C LEU A 133 15.43 13.45 20.05
N THR A 134 16.58 13.48 19.35
CA THR A 134 17.22 12.26 18.85
C THR A 134 17.68 11.36 19.99
N ALA A 135 18.28 11.92 21.05
CA ALA A 135 18.65 11.16 22.24
C ALA A 135 17.44 10.52 22.93
N LYS A 136 16.30 11.22 23.01
CA LYS A 136 15.05 10.68 23.57
C LYS A 136 14.48 9.53 22.73
N GLN A 137 14.58 9.64 21.41
CA GLN A 137 14.13 8.60 20.48
C GLN A 137 14.99 7.34 20.61
N ILE A 138 16.32 7.49 20.65
CA ILE A 138 17.26 6.37 20.84
C ILE A 138 16.98 5.64 22.16
N ARG A 139 16.69 6.37 23.25
CA ARG A 139 16.34 5.73 24.55
C ARG A 139 15.07 4.89 24.45
N ARG A 140 14.02 5.39 23.79
CA ARG A 140 12.77 4.64 23.59
C ARG A 140 13.00 3.38 22.77
N GLU A 141 13.79 3.47 21.71
CA GLU A 141 14.14 2.32 20.87
C GLU A 141 14.95 1.28 21.65
N GLN A 142 15.90 1.72 22.49
CA GLN A 142 16.65 0.81 23.36
C GLN A 142 15.76 0.12 24.41
N GLU A 143 14.80 0.83 24.99
CA GLU A 143 13.81 0.24 25.91
C GLU A 143 12.90 -0.76 25.21
N GLN A 144 12.43 -0.43 24.00
CA GLN A 144 11.66 -1.36 23.15
C GLN A 144 12.48 -2.61 22.79
N MET A 145 13.76 -2.45 22.43
CA MET A 145 14.64 -3.58 22.14
C MET A 145 14.89 -4.47 23.36
N ARG A 146 15.03 -3.88 24.56
CA ARG A 146 15.17 -4.65 25.81
C ARG A 146 13.91 -5.43 26.14
N THR A 147 12.74 -4.81 26.02
CA THR A 147 11.45 -5.47 26.28
C THR A 147 11.18 -6.57 25.26
N LEU A 148 11.46 -6.36 23.98
CA LEU A 148 11.38 -7.39 22.93
C LEU A 148 12.31 -8.57 23.22
N LYS A 149 13.55 -8.31 23.66
CA LYS A 149 14.49 -9.38 24.02
C LYS A 149 13.98 -10.20 25.21
N GLN A 150 13.45 -9.55 26.24
CA GLN A 150 12.84 -10.23 27.39
C GLN A 150 11.63 -11.09 26.98
N LEU A 151 10.77 -10.59 26.10
CA LEU A 151 9.64 -11.37 25.57
C LEU A 151 10.12 -12.58 24.78
N HIS A 152 11.14 -12.41 23.92
CA HIS A 152 11.71 -13.51 23.15
C HIS A 152 12.30 -14.60 24.05
N ASP A 153 13.04 -14.22 25.09
CA ASP A 153 13.61 -15.17 26.05
C ASP A 153 12.51 -15.91 26.85
N GLN A 154 11.42 -15.21 27.21
CA GLN A 154 10.24 -15.81 27.84
C GLN A 154 9.53 -16.80 26.92
N GLU A 155 9.33 -16.45 25.64
CA GLU A 155 8.74 -17.34 24.64
C GLU A 155 9.59 -18.59 24.43
N LYS A 156 10.91 -18.43 24.32
CA LYS A 156 11.84 -19.55 24.18
C LYS A 156 11.78 -20.48 25.40
N ALA A 157 11.75 -19.93 26.61
CA ALA A 157 11.58 -20.71 27.83
C ALA A 157 10.24 -21.47 27.85
N ALA A 158 9.14 -20.81 27.45
CA ALA A 158 7.82 -21.45 27.36
C ALA A 158 7.79 -22.59 26.34
N LEU A 159 8.43 -22.43 25.17
CA LEU A 159 8.53 -23.47 24.15
C LEU A 159 9.29 -24.69 24.66
N THR A 160 10.44 -24.49 25.29
CA THR A 160 11.21 -25.62 25.87
C THR A 160 10.43 -26.34 26.98
N ALA A 161 9.60 -25.63 27.75
CA ALA A 161 8.73 -26.24 28.76
C ALA A 161 7.60 -27.08 28.13
N ILE A 162 7.02 -26.60 27.02
CA ILE A 162 5.99 -27.33 26.26
C ILE A 162 6.59 -28.58 25.62
N GLU A 163 7.77 -28.48 25.00
CA GLU A 163 8.46 -29.63 24.40
C GLU A 163 8.74 -30.73 25.41
N LYS A 164 9.23 -30.38 26.61
CA LYS A 164 9.42 -31.34 27.70
C LYS A 164 8.11 -32.02 28.13
N ARG A 165 7.00 -31.28 28.17
CA ARG A 165 5.67 -31.84 28.49
C ARG A 165 5.16 -32.77 27.39
N LEU A 166 5.39 -32.43 26.13
CA LEU A 166 5.01 -33.29 24.99
C LEU A 166 5.81 -34.60 25.02
N GLN A 167 7.12 -34.54 25.23
CA GLN A 167 7.96 -35.75 25.36
C GLN A 167 7.50 -36.65 26.52
N ALA A 168 7.15 -36.05 27.68
CA ALA A 168 6.60 -36.80 28.80
C ALA A 168 5.25 -37.45 28.46
N TYR A 169 4.36 -36.73 27.78
CA TYR A 169 3.08 -37.26 27.33
C TYR A 169 3.24 -38.42 26.33
N GLU A 170 4.11 -38.26 25.32
CA GLU A 170 4.42 -39.29 24.34
C GLU A 170 5.01 -40.55 24.99
N ALA A 171 5.89 -40.39 26.00
CA ALA A 171 6.41 -41.52 26.78
C ALA A 171 5.28 -42.27 27.52
N THR A 172 4.35 -41.54 28.15
CA THR A 172 3.20 -42.16 28.84
C THR A 172 2.24 -42.87 27.89
N GLU A 173 1.99 -42.32 26.69
CA GLU A 173 1.17 -42.97 25.68
C GLU A 173 1.87 -44.20 25.07
N ALA A 174 3.20 -44.16 24.90
CA ALA A 174 3.99 -45.31 24.48
C ALA A 174 3.94 -46.45 25.52
N GLU A 175 3.92 -46.14 26.81
CA GLU A 175 3.71 -47.15 27.86
C GLU A 175 2.29 -47.71 27.87
N ARG A 176 1.27 -46.84 27.75
CA ARG A 176 -0.15 -47.26 27.67
C ARG A 176 -0.43 -48.15 26.46
N THR A 177 0.19 -47.86 25.32
CA THR A 177 0.04 -48.67 24.10
C THR A 177 0.73 -50.02 24.24
N LYS A 178 1.95 -50.08 24.81
CA LYS A 178 2.63 -51.34 25.15
C LYS A 178 1.80 -52.19 26.10
N GLU A 179 1.17 -51.59 27.11
CA GLU A 179 0.32 -52.30 28.07
C GLU A 179 -0.97 -52.83 27.40
N ARG A 180 -1.62 -52.02 26.55
CA ARG A 180 -2.79 -52.49 25.76
C ARG A 180 -2.45 -53.66 24.84
N LEU A 181 -1.26 -53.66 24.23
CA LEU A 181 -0.80 -54.77 23.41
C LEU A 181 -0.59 -56.04 24.23
N ARG A 182 0.05 -55.94 25.41
CA ARG A 182 0.21 -57.08 26.34
C ARG A 182 -1.14 -57.66 26.77
N VAL A 183 -2.10 -56.82 27.15
CA VAL A 183 -3.46 -57.25 27.52
C VAL A 183 -4.18 -57.89 26.32
N SER A 184 -4.04 -57.32 25.12
CA SER A 184 -4.62 -57.90 23.89
C SER A 184 -4.07 -59.29 23.59
N ASP A 185 -2.76 -59.49 23.72
CA ASP A 185 -2.12 -60.78 23.48
C ASP A 185 -2.49 -61.81 24.56
N GLN A 186 -2.64 -61.40 25.83
CA GLN A 186 -3.21 -62.26 26.88
C GLN A 186 -4.66 -62.67 26.58
N ILE A 187 -5.51 -61.75 26.11
CA ILE A 187 -6.89 -62.04 25.72
C ILE A 187 -6.93 -63.01 24.54
N LYS A 188 -6.04 -62.86 23.54
CA LYS A 188 -5.93 -63.81 22.41
C LYS A 188 -5.54 -65.20 22.89
N ILE A 189 -4.55 -65.32 23.77
CA ILE A 189 -4.12 -66.60 24.35
C ILE A 189 -5.27 -67.26 25.12
N GLN A 190 -6.01 -66.49 25.93
CA GLN A 190 -7.18 -67.01 26.66
C GLN A 190 -8.30 -67.46 25.70
N ARG A 191 -8.59 -66.69 24.65
CA ARG A 191 -9.57 -67.07 23.63
C ARG A 191 -9.16 -68.33 22.87
N GLN A 192 -7.87 -68.49 22.55
CA GLN A 192 -7.36 -69.70 21.90
C GLN A 192 -7.60 -70.94 22.77
N LYS A 193 -7.34 -70.84 24.09
CA LYS A 193 -7.60 -71.91 25.05
C LYS A 193 -9.09 -72.24 25.17
N VAL A 194 -9.96 -71.23 25.20
CA VAL A 194 -11.42 -71.45 25.23
C VAL A 194 -11.90 -72.14 23.95
N ILE A 195 -11.38 -71.73 22.79
CA ILE A 195 -11.71 -72.36 21.50
C ILE A 195 -11.22 -73.81 21.43
N GLU A 196 -10.05 -74.12 21.99
CA GLU A 196 -9.55 -75.49 22.09
C GLU A 196 -10.42 -76.36 23.00
N ILE A 197 -10.83 -75.84 24.17
CA ILE A 197 -11.77 -76.52 25.07
C ILE A 197 -13.15 -76.70 24.40
N GLU A 198 -13.64 -75.70 23.67
CA GLU A 198 -14.89 -75.79 22.90
C GLU A 198 -14.81 -76.79 21.75
N LYS A 199 -13.65 -76.94 21.09
CA LYS A 199 -13.43 -77.96 20.07
C LYS A 199 -13.41 -79.36 20.67
N GLU A 200 -12.74 -79.55 21.80
CA GLU A 200 -12.73 -80.85 22.51
C GLU A 200 -14.11 -81.24 23.04
N THR A 201 -14.89 -80.29 23.54
CA THR A 201 -16.27 -80.53 23.99
C THR A 201 -17.22 -80.77 22.83
N ASN A 202 -17.07 -80.06 21.69
CA ASN A 202 -17.86 -80.30 20.47
C ASN A 202 -17.49 -81.62 19.77
N LEU A 203 -16.25 -82.08 19.84
CA LEU A 203 -15.86 -83.41 19.37
C LEU A 203 -16.51 -84.51 20.22
N LYS A 204 -16.56 -84.33 21.54
CA LYS A 204 -17.28 -85.24 22.46
C LYS A 204 -18.80 -85.20 22.24
N GLN A 205 -19.39 -84.02 22.03
CA GLN A 205 -20.82 -83.87 21.73
C GLN A 205 -21.21 -84.33 20.32
N SER A 206 -20.32 -84.24 19.32
CA SER A 206 -20.60 -84.73 17.96
C SER A 206 -20.50 -86.25 17.84
N ALA A 207 -19.64 -86.90 18.63
CA ALA A 207 -19.68 -88.36 18.82
C ALA A 207 -21.00 -88.84 19.46
N GLN A 208 -21.60 -88.02 20.34
CA GLN A 208 -22.88 -88.31 20.98
C GLN A 208 -24.10 -87.98 20.09
N LYS A 209 -24.01 -86.94 19.24
CA LYS A 209 -25.09 -86.53 18.31
C LYS A 209 -25.08 -87.26 16.95
N GLN A 210 -24.07 -88.09 16.66
CA GLN A 210 -24.09 -89.03 15.52
C GLN A 210 -24.90 -90.31 15.80
N LEU A 211 -25.27 -90.57 17.05
CA LEU A 211 -26.20 -91.64 17.44
C LEU A 211 -27.69 -91.23 17.34
N GLU A 212 -27.99 -89.96 17.06
CA GLU A 212 -29.34 -89.41 17.30
C GLU A 212 -29.82 -88.49 16.15
N LYS A 213 -29.61 -88.88 14.89
CA LYS A 213 -30.21 -88.21 13.73
C LYS A 213 -30.78 -89.20 12.71
N ALA A 214 -31.96 -89.71 13.01
CA ALA A 214 -32.96 -90.07 12.01
C ALA A 214 -34.20 -89.22 12.27
N GLN A 215 -34.81 -88.70 11.19
CA GLN A 215 -36.01 -87.83 11.14
C GLN A 215 -35.76 -86.32 11.35
N VAL A 216 -36.42 -85.38 10.69
CA VAL A 216 -37.31 -85.31 9.51
C VAL A 216 -37.35 -83.82 9.09
N ASP A 217 -37.53 -83.63 7.78
CA ASP A 217 -38.05 -82.50 7.00
C ASP A 217 -38.35 -81.07 7.54
N ARG A 218 -37.98 -80.14 6.63
CA ARG A 218 -38.72 -79.01 6.02
C ARG A 218 -38.58 -77.56 6.52
N PRO A 219 -38.65 -76.60 5.57
CA PRO A 219 -38.27 -75.20 5.75
C PRO A 219 -39.46 -74.26 5.95
N LEU A 220 -39.21 -73.05 6.44
CA LEU A 220 -40.11 -71.91 6.33
C LEU A 220 -39.36 -70.60 6.09
N ALA A 221 -40.07 -69.70 5.41
CA ALA A 221 -39.57 -68.57 4.67
C ALA A 221 -39.32 -67.28 5.49
N ARG A 222 -38.32 -66.51 5.02
CA ARG A 222 -38.15 -65.03 4.88
C ARG A 222 -39.24 -64.10 5.48
N PRO A 223 -38.87 -62.89 5.99
CA PRO A 223 -38.32 -61.84 5.11
C PRO A 223 -37.19 -60.95 5.67
N LYS A 224 -36.49 -60.35 4.69
CA LYS A 224 -35.38 -59.41 4.79
C LYS A 224 -35.92 -57.99 4.92
N GLU A 225 -35.52 -57.28 5.97
CA GLU A 225 -35.54 -55.81 5.98
C GLU A 225 -34.34 -55.29 5.16
N LYS A 226 -34.64 -54.59 4.06
CA LYS A 226 -33.64 -53.91 3.24
C LYS A 226 -33.41 -52.51 3.79
N ALA A 227 -32.30 -52.32 4.51
CA ALA A 227 -31.70 -51.00 4.67
C ALA A 227 -31.24 -50.50 3.29
N LYS A 228 -31.93 -49.50 2.75
CA LYS A 228 -31.48 -48.74 1.57
C LYS A 228 -30.27 -47.91 1.97
N VAL A 229 -29.08 -48.38 1.60
CA VAL A 229 -27.88 -47.54 1.52
C VAL A 229 -28.13 -46.50 0.42
N ILE A 230 -28.29 -45.24 0.82
CA ILE A 230 -28.29 -44.10 -0.10
C ILE A 230 -26.86 -43.96 -0.62
N GLN A 231 -26.61 -44.38 -1.86
CA GLN A 231 -25.42 -43.98 -2.59
C GLN A 231 -25.57 -42.49 -2.94
N ILE A 232 -24.93 -41.62 -2.16
CA ILE A 232 -24.74 -40.21 -2.50
C ILE A 232 -23.68 -40.16 -3.61
N VAL A 233 -24.13 -40.13 -4.86
CA VAL A 233 -23.29 -39.67 -5.96
C VAL A 233 -23.04 -38.18 -5.69
N GLN A 234 -21.81 -37.80 -5.32
CA GLN A 234 -21.43 -36.40 -5.10
C GLN A 234 -21.62 -35.62 -6.42
N LYS A 235 -22.73 -34.90 -6.54
CA LYS A 235 -22.93 -33.94 -7.63
C LYS A 235 -21.88 -32.83 -7.47
N GLU A 236 -20.99 -32.69 -8.44
CA GLU A 236 -19.98 -31.65 -8.45
C GLU A 236 -20.66 -30.26 -8.43
N LEU A 237 -20.18 -29.37 -7.57
CA LEU A 237 -20.78 -28.05 -7.34
C LEU A 237 -20.69 -27.20 -8.63
N GLU A 238 -21.80 -26.58 -9.05
CA GLU A 238 -21.90 -25.88 -10.34
C GLU A 238 -20.85 -24.76 -10.52
N HIS A 239 -20.53 -24.02 -9.46
CA HIS A 239 -19.53 -22.95 -9.52
C HIS A 239 -18.11 -23.50 -9.74
N VAL A 240 -17.82 -24.71 -9.27
CA VAL A 240 -16.53 -25.39 -9.46
C VAL A 240 -16.41 -25.84 -10.91
N ILE A 241 -17.48 -26.41 -11.49
CA ILE A 241 -17.51 -26.79 -12.90
C ILE A 241 -17.26 -25.57 -13.80
N PHE A 242 -17.95 -24.47 -13.52
CA PHE A 242 -17.82 -23.24 -14.29
C PHE A 242 -16.41 -22.63 -14.21
N ALA A 243 -15.81 -22.61 -13.01
CA ALA A 243 -14.44 -22.15 -12.82
C ALA A 243 -13.42 -23.06 -13.54
N ASN A 244 -13.60 -24.38 -13.47
CA ASN A 244 -12.75 -25.34 -14.18
C ASN A 244 -12.85 -25.18 -15.70
N ASN A 245 -14.04 -24.91 -16.24
CA ASN A 245 -14.22 -24.65 -17.67
C ASN A 245 -13.49 -23.38 -18.12
N ARG A 246 -13.51 -22.32 -17.29
CA ARG A 246 -12.73 -21.11 -17.55
C ARG A 246 -11.22 -21.36 -17.53
N LEU A 247 -10.72 -22.15 -16.58
CA LEU A 247 -9.31 -22.54 -16.52
C LEU A 247 -8.88 -23.33 -17.75
N LYS A 248 -9.71 -24.28 -18.22
CA LYS A 248 -9.45 -25.01 -19.47
C LYS A 248 -9.44 -24.09 -20.69
N LYS A 249 -10.41 -23.17 -20.80
CA LYS A 249 -10.45 -22.18 -21.88
C LYS A 249 -9.21 -21.29 -21.87
N LEU A 250 -8.76 -20.86 -20.70
CA LEU A 250 -7.52 -20.08 -20.56
C LEU A 250 -6.29 -20.85 -21.05
N GLN A 251 -6.19 -22.15 -20.76
CA GLN A 251 -5.09 -22.99 -21.26
C GLN A 251 -5.07 -23.05 -22.79
N LEU A 252 -6.23 -23.23 -23.42
CA LEU A 252 -6.34 -23.23 -24.89
C LEU A 252 -5.96 -21.88 -25.50
N LEU A 253 -6.40 -20.77 -24.90
CA LEU A 253 -6.03 -19.43 -25.34
C LEU A 253 -4.52 -19.16 -25.17
N GLN A 254 -3.91 -19.69 -24.11
CA GLN A 254 -2.46 -19.60 -23.90
C GLN A 254 -1.69 -20.36 -24.98
N GLN A 255 -2.16 -21.56 -25.37
CA GLN A 255 -1.56 -22.31 -26.48
C GLN A 255 -1.65 -21.54 -27.81
N SER A 256 -2.82 -20.97 -28.13
CA SER A 256 -3.00 -20.12 -29.32
C SER A 256 -2.09 -18.88 -29.29
N ALA A 257 -1.94 -18.26 -28.12
CA ALA A 257 -1.03 -17.13 -27.92
C ALA A 257 0.45 -17.53 -28.11
N ASP A 258 0.85 -18.72 -27.64
CA ASP A 258 2.20 -19.26 -27.80
C ASP A 258 2.52 -19.56 -29.28
N GLU A 259 1.55 -20.04 -30.06
CA GLU A 259 1.69 -20.18 -31.52
C GLU A 259 2.00 -18.84 -32.19
N ILE A 260 1.32 -17.76 -31.80
CA ILE A 260 1.61 -16.40 -32.29
C ILE A 260 3.00 -15.94 -31.85
N LEU A 261 3.40 -16.26 -30.62
CA LEU A 261 4.72 -15.92 -30.12
C LEU A 261 5.84 -16.67 -30.86
N ALA A 262 5.61 -17.92 -31.24
CA ALA A 262 6.55 -18.76 -32.00
C ALA A 262 6.59 -18.39 -33.49
N ASN A 263 5.55 -17.73 -34.03
CA ASN A 263 5.49 -17.39 -35.44
C ASN A 263 6.55 -16.34 -35.84
N SER A 264 7.40 -16.72 -36.80
CA SER A 264 8.53 -15.94 -37.31
C SER A 264 8.18 -14.97 -38.45
N ASP A 265 6.93 -14.94 -38.91
CA ASP A 265 6.49 -14.01 -39.96
C ASP A 265 6.75 -12.54 -39.53
N PRO A 266 7.48 -11.74 -40.34
CA PRO A 266 7.71 -10.33 -40.08
C PRO A 266 6.44 -9.52 -39.79
N SER A 267 5.31 -9.85 -40.43
CA SER A 267 4.03 -9.15 -40.26
C SER A 267 3.44 -9.41 -38.87
N ILE A 268 3.43 -10.67 -38.44
CA ILE A 268 2.97 -11.08 -37.11
C ILE A 268 3.93 -10.55 -36.03
N LYS A 269 5.24 -10.53 -36.29
CA LYS A 269 6.22 -9.92 -35.38
C LYS A 269 5.95 -8.42 -35.16
N LYS A 270 5.67 -7.66 -36.23
CA LYS A 270 5.30 -6.24 -36.14
C LYS A 270 4.01 -6.06 -35.32
N LEU A 271 2.96 -6.85 -35.62
CA LEU A 271 1.70 -6.85 -34.86
C LEU A 271 1.94 -7.13 -33.37
N ARG A 272 2.73 -8.15 -33.03
CA ARG A 272 3.06 -8.48 -31.64
C ARG A 272 3.74 -7.33 -30.90
N VAL A 273 4.70 -6.67 -31.55
CA VAL A 273 5.41 -5.53 -30.96
C VAL A 273 4.46 -4.37 -30.72
N GLU A 274 3.60 -4.06 -31.69
CA GLU A 274 2.61 -2.98 -31.55
C GLU A 274 1.59 -3.28 -30.45
N LEU A 275 1.03 -4.50 -30.42
CA LEU A 275 0.11 -4.91 -29.35
C LEU A 275 0.78 -4.86 -27.96
N LYS A 276 2.03 -5.30 -27.83
CA LYS A 276 2.79 -5.20 -26.57
C LYS A 276 3.00 -3.74 -26.15
N LYS A 277 3.33 -2.87 -27.09
CA LYS A 277 3.51 -1.44 -26.85
C LYS A 277 2.21 -0.79 -26.38
N GLN A 278 1.10 -1.03 -27.09
CA GLN A 278 -0.21 -0.52 -26.69
C GLN A 278 -0.69 -1.12 -25.36
N GLY A 279 -0.41 -2.41 -25.13
CA GLY A 279 -0.74 -3.13 -23.91
C GLY A 279 -0.01 -2.59 -22.67
N GLY A 280 1.09 -1.86 -22.87
CA GLY A 280 1.76 -1.07 -21.83
C GLY A 280 0.87 0.01 -21.20
N ALA A 281 -0.27 0.35 -21.82
CA ALA A 281 -1.28 1.23 -21.25
C ALA A 281 -1.80 0.76 -19.89
N CYS A 282 -1.79 -0.56 -19.63
CA CYS A 282 -2.16 -1.09 -18.32
C CYS A 282 -1.32 -0.43 -17.22
N ASN A 283 -0.01 -0.23 -17.44
CA ASN A 283 0.92 0.34 -16.44
C ASN A 283 0.69 1.82 -16.11
N GLN A 284 -0.30 2.47 -16.76
CA GLN A 284 -0.62 3.89 -16.59
C GLN A 284 -1.82 4.10 -15.65
N ILE A 285 -2.31 3.05 -15.00
CA ILE A 285 -3.44 3.14 -14.06
C ILE A 285 -3.02 3.95 -12.83
N SER A 286 -3.73 5.05 -12.59
CA SER A 286 -3.62 5.86 -11.38
C SER A 286 -5.01 6.08 -10.77
N SER A 287 -5.05 6.66 -9.57
CA SER A 287 -6.29 6.89 -8.83
C SER A 287 -7.18 8.00 -9.41
N SER A 288 -6.77 8.66 -10.50
CA SER A 288 -7.55 9.73 -11.11
C SER A 288 -8.58 9.19 -12.14
N PRO A 289 -9.85 9.65 -12.09
CA PRO A 289 -10.89 9.22 -13.03
C PRO A 289 -10.47 9.40 -14.50
N SER A 290 -9.87 10.55 -14.83
CA SER A 290 -9.37 10.85 -16.18
C SER A 290 -8.31 9.85 -16.68
N SER A 291 -7.42 9.39 -15.79
CA SER A 291 -6.42 8.37 -16.12
C SER A 291 -7.07 7.02 -16.38
N VAL A 292 -7.97 6.59 -15.50
CA VAL A 292 -8.73 5.34 -15.66
C VAL A 292 -9.48 5.32 -16.99
N GLN A 293 -10.20 6.40 -17.34
CA GLN A 293 -10.91 6.50 -18.62
C GLN A 293 -9.97 6.39 -19.82
N ARG A 294 -8.82 7.08 -19.77
CA ARG A 294 -7.80 7.02 -20.82
C ARG A 294 -7.25 5.61 -21.00
N VAL A 295 -6.97 4.89 -19.91
CA VAL A 295 -6.49 3.51 -19.97
C VAL A 295 -7.54 2.59 -20.58
N VAL A 296 -8.81 2.72 -20.17
CA VAL A 296 -9.92 1.92 -20.73
C VAL A 296 -10.08 2.16 -22.23
N GLN A 297 -10.01 3.42 -22.68
CA GLN A 297 -10.08 3.75 -24.10
C GLN A 297 -8.94 3.11 -24.90
N LYS A 298 -7.70 3.16 -24.38
CA LYS A 298 -6.53 2.53 -25.02
C LYS A 298 -6.67 1.02 -25.08
N ILE A 299 -7.11 0.37 -24.00
CA ILE A 299 -7.33 -1.09 -23.98
C ILE A 299 -8.43 -1.48 -24.96
N ASN A 300 -9.55 -0.75 -24.98
CA ASN A 300 -10.63 -1.03 -25.93
C ASN A 300 -10.15 -0.87 -27.39
N ALA A 301 -9.45 0.21 -27.71
CA ALA A 301 -8.88 0.40 -29.05
C ALA A 301 -7.92 -0.72 -29.46
N LEU A 302 -7.06 -1.18 -28.54
CA LEU A 302 -6.17 -2.32 -28.75
C LEU A 302 -6.95 -3.60 -29.06
N LEU A 303 -7.97 -3.92 -28.27
CA LEU A 303 -8.78 -5.13 -28.46
C LEU A 303 -9.56 -5.09 -29.77
N GLN A 304 -10.13 -3.94 -30.14
CA GLN A 304 -10.80 -3.76 -31.43
C GLN A 304 -9.84 -3.90 -32.62
N TYR A 305 -8.65 -3.30 -32.52
CA TYR A 305 -7.59 -3.45 -33.52
C TYR A 305 -7.16 -4.92 -33.70
N ALA A 306 -6.98 -5.64 -32.58
CA ALA A 306 -6.63 -7.05 -32.60
C ALA A 306 -7.76 -7.91 -33.21
N ARG A 307 -9.02 -7.60 -32.89
CA ARG A 307 -10.20 -8.26 -33.46
C ARG A 307 -10.27 -8.14 -34.97
N ASN A 308 -10.01 -6.94 -35.49
CA ASN A 308 -9.97 -6.68 -36.93
C ASN A 308 -8.77 -7.33 -37.63
N SER A 309 -7.70 -7.63 -36.88
CA SER A 309 -6.49 -8.27 -37.40
C SER A 309 -6.59 -9.81 -37.45
N GLY A 310 -7.63 -10.39 -36.85
CA GLY A 310 -7.93 -11.83 -36.92
C GLY A 310 -8.09 -12.49 -35.54
N GLN A 311 -8.80 -13.62 -35.52
CA GLN A 311 -9.20 -14.29 -34.27
C GLN A 311 -8.02 -14.67 -33.37
N LYS A 312 -6.97 -15.30 -33.91
CA LYS A 312 -5.79 -15.67 -33.09
C LYS A 312 -5.11 -14.43 -32.49
N VAL A 313 -5.02 -13.34 -33.24
CA VAL A 313 -4.40 -12.08 -32.79
C VAL A 313 -5.21 -11.45 -31.65
N TYR A 314 -6.53 -11.53 -31.75
CA TYR A 314 -7.44 -11.13 -30.68
C TYR A 314 -7.28 -12.00 -29.42
N GLU A 315 -7.19 -13.32 -29.55
CA GLU A 315 -6.92 -14.22 -28.42
C GLU A 315 -5.60 -13.89 -27.72
N PHE A 316 -4.54 -13.61 -28.49
CA PHE A 316 -3.27 -13.12 -27.96
C PHE A 316 -3.42 -11.79 -27.22
N ALA A 317 -4.20 -10.85 -27.76
CA ALA A 317 -4.46 -9.56 -27.12
C ALA A 317 -5.25 -9.70 -25.80
N LEU A 318 -6.24 -10.61 -25.74
CA LEU A 318 -6.97 -10.92 -24.50
C LEU A 318 -6.01 -11.43 -23.42
N ILE A 319 -5.14 -12.38 -23.75
CA ILE A 319 -4.13 -12.93 -22.83
C ILE A 319 -3.15 -11.83 -22.38
N LEU A 320 -2.69 -10.99 -23.30
CA LEU A 320 -1.77 -9.90 -23.02
C LEU A 320 -2.37 -8.88 -22.04
N VAL A 321 -3.59 -8.40 -22.32
CA VAL A 321 -4.29 -7.41 -21.49
C VAL A 321 -4.60 -7.99 -20.11
N ALA A 322 -5.23 -9.18 -20.06
CA ALA A 322 -5.55 -9.83 -18.79
C ALA A 322 -4.29 -10.09 -17.96
N GLY A 323 -3.22 -10.61 -18.58
CA GLY A 323 -1.95 -10.85 -17.91
C GLY A 323 -1.32 -9.57 -17.35
N ASN A 324 -1.38 -8.44 -18.08
CA ASN A 324 -0.84 -7.17 -17.60
C ASN A 324 -1.66 -6.57 -16.45
N LEU A 325 -2.98 -6.62 -16.51
CA LEU A 325 -3.85 -6.16 -15.42
C LEU A 325 -3.63 -7.00 -14.15
N MET A 326 -3.48 -8.31 -14.29
CA MET A 326 -3.26 -9.22 -13.16
C MET A 326 -1.86 -9.09 -12.53
N LYS A 327 -0.85 -8.69 -13.30
CA LYS A 327 0.47 -8.34 -12.73
C LYS A 327 0.38 -7.17 -11.75
N GLN A 328 -0.49 -6.20 -12.01
CA GLN A 328 -0.69 -5.09 -11.07
C GLN A 328 -1.40 -5.54 -9.80
N ALA A 329 -2.41 -6.40 -9.94
CA ALA A 329 -3.09 -7.00 -8.80
C ALA A 329 -2.10 -7.75 -7.87
N ARG A 330 -1.17 -8.49 -8.46
CA ARG A 330 -0.14 -9.24 -7.71
C ARG A 330 0.86 -8.34 -6.97
N ASN A 331 1.17 -7.17 -7.53
CA ASN A 331 2.19 -6.26 -6.99
C ASN A 331 1.61 -5.20 -6.04
N ALA A 332 0.30 -5.19 -5.79
CA ALA A 332 -0.32 -4.24 -4.89
C ALA A 332 0.21 -4.40 -3.46
N SER A 333 0.58 -3.28 -2.82
CA SER A 333 1.05 -3.25 -1.43
C SER A 333 -0.08 -3.22 -0.41
N ASP A 334 -1.19 -2.56 -0.76
CA ASP A 334 -2.42 -2.45 0.00
C ASP A 334 -3.66 -2.49 -0.91
N TYR A 335 -4.87 -2.40 -0.35
CA TYR A 335 -6.10 -2.53 -1.12
C TYR A 335 -6.49 -1.25 -1.89
N ARG A 336 -5.90 -0.07 -1.63
CA ARG A 336 -6.35 1.20 -2.22
C ARG A 336 -6.11 1.25 -3.75
N PRO A 337 -4.95 0.85 -4.29
CA PRO A 337 -4.73 0.72 -5.74
C PRO A 337 -5.64 -0.29 -6.42
N CYS A 338 -6.30 -1.19 -5.67
CA CYS A 338 -7.22 -2.16 -6.24
C CYS A 338 -8.46 -1.49 -6.85
N PHE A 339 -8.87 -0.31 -6.36
CA PHE A 339 -10.04 0.41 -6.87
C PHE A 339 -9.87 0.95 -8.29
N PRO A 340 -8.86 1.78 -8.62
CA PRO A 340 -8.67 2.24 -10.00
C PRO A 340 -8.43 1.07 -10.95
N LEU A 341 -7.69 0.03 -10.53
CA LEU A 341 -7.52 -1.20 -11.30
C LEU A 341 -8.87 -1.90 -11.55
N ALA A 342 -9.73 -1.98 -10.54
CA ALA A 342 -11.06 -2.57 -10.65
C ALA A 342 -11.99 -1.77 -11.57
N TYR A 343 -11.91 -0.44 -11.59
CA TYR A 343 -12.65 0.37 -12.56
C TYR A 343 -12.22 0.05 -14.00
N VAL A 344 -10.91 -0.04 -14.26
CA VAL A 344 -10.41 -0.43 -15.59
C VAL A 344 -10.90 -1.82 -15.97
N MET A 345 -10.71 -2.82 -15.11
CA MET A 345 -11.17 -4.19 -15.36
C MET A 345 -12.68 -4.25 -15.61
N THR A 346 -13.48 -3.59 -14.76
CA THR A 346 -14.95 -3.57 -14.87
C THR A 346 -15.39 -3.00 -16.20
N MET A 347 -14.85 -1.84 -16.60
CA MET A 347 -15.25 -1.19 -17.84
C MET A 347 -14.76 -1.94 -19.07
N CYS A 348 -13.55 -2.49 -19.05
CA CYS A 348 -13.07 -3.33 -20.14
C CYS A 348 -13.93 -4.60 -20.30
N CYS A 349 -14.38 -5.23 -19.21
CA CYS A 349 -15.29 -6.38 -19.25
C CYS A 349 -16.69 -6.03 -19.79
N VAL A 350 -17.19 -4.83 -19.50
CA VAL A 350 -18.47 -4.34 -20.04
C VAL A 350 -18.37 -4.07 -21.54
N LEU A 351 -17.23 -3.56 -22.01
CA LEU A 351 -16.98 -3.30 -23.43
C LEU A 351 -16.65 -4.57 -24.22
N ASP A 352 -15.97 -5.53 -23.59
CA ASP A 352 -15.60 -6.80 -24.17
C ASP A 352 -15.84 -7.95 -23.17
N THR A 353 -16.97 -8.65 -23.36
CA THR A 353 -17.38 -9.72 -22.44
C THR A 353 -16.46 -10.94 -22.46
N GLU A 354 -15.71 -11.19 -23.54
CA GLU A 354 -14.79 -12.33 -23.61
C GLU A 354 -13.60 -12.15 -22.66
N LEU A 355 -13.18 -10.90 -22.43
CA LEU A 355 -12.16 -10.56 -21.44
C LEU A 355 -12.59 -10.96 -20.02
N THR A 356 -13.89 -10.96 -19.72
CA THR A 356 -14.40 -11.33 -18.39
C THR A 356 -14.02 -12.77 -18.02
N ASP A 357 -14.24 -13.72 -18.93
CA ASP A 357 -13.92 -15.13 -18.67
C ASP A 357 -12.42 -15.35 -18.53
N VAL A 358 -11.61 -14.64 -19.32
CA VAL A 358 -10.15 -14.69 -19.26
C VAL A 358 -9.65 -14.14 -17.92
N LEU A 359 -10.14 -12.97 -17.49
CA LEU A 359 -9.78 -12.39 -16.20
C LEU A 359 -10.19 -13.29 -15.03
N LEU A 360 -11.42 -13.80 -15.03
CA LEU A 360 -11.88 -14.73 -13.98
C LEU A 360 -11.05 -16.01 -13.96
N ALA A 361 -10.65 -16.55 -15.10
CA ALA A 361 -9.71 -17.67 -15.16
C ALA A 361 -8.35 -17.32 -14.54
N TYR A 362 -7.82 -16.11 -14.76
CA TYR A 362 -6.60 -15.67 -14.10
C TYR A 362 -6.77 -15.50 -12.59
N PHE A 363 -7.88 -14.93 -12.11
CA PHE A 363 -8.19 -14.85 -10.67
C PHE A 363 -8.18 -16.26 -10.04
N HIS A 364 -8.83 -17.23 -10.69
CA HIS A 364 -8.85 -18.64 -10.27
C HIS A 364 -7.47 -19.29 -10.29
N LYS A 365 -6.65 -18.99 -11.30
CA LYS A 365 -5.28 -19.50 -11.43
C LYS A 365 -4.34 -18.95 -10.35
N LEU A 366 -4.49 -17.67 -10.02
CA LEU A 366 -3.59 -16.96 -9.09
C LEU A 366 -4.02 -17.11 -7.63
N CYS A 367 -5.32 -17.28 -7.36
CA CYS A 367 -5.86 -17.46 -6.02
C CYS A 367 -6.93 -18.55 -6.01
N VAL A 368 -6.58 -19.71 -5.46
CA VAL A 368 -7.45 -20.90 -5.40
C VAL A 368 -8.77 -20.63 -4.66
N TYR A 369 -8.76 -19.70 -3.71
CA TYR A 369 -9.91 -19.36 -2.86
C TYR A 369 -10.96 -18.48 -3.55
N THR A 370 -10.68 -17.99 -4.75
CA THR A 370 -11.70 -17.40 -5.63
C THR A 370 -12.69 -18.46 -6.14
N ILE A 371 -12.34 -19.75 -5.99
CA ILE A 371 -13.26 -20.89 -6.12
C ILE A 371 -13.45 -21.46 -4.70
N PRO A 372 -14.53 -21.11 -3.97
CA PRO A 372 -14.78 -21.66 -2.65
C PRO A 372 -15.03 -23.16 -2.74
N LYS A 373 -13.99 -23.92 -2.43
CA LYS A 373 -14.01 -25.36 -2.29
C LYS A 373 -12.83 -25.73 -1.41
N THR A 374 -13.08 -26.49 -0.36
CA THR A 374 -11.99 -27.05 0.44
C THR A 374 -11.10 -27.96 -0.41
N ILE A 375 -9.81 -27.63 -0.46
CA ILE A 375 -8.78 -28.48 -1.05
C ILE A 375 -8.19 -29.33 0.06
N SER A 376 -8.48 -30.63 0.06
CA SER A 376 -7.95 -31.57 1.06
C SER A 376 -6.73 -32.30 0.51
N LYS A 377 -5.71 -32.49 1.37
CA LYS A 377 -4.53 -33.30 1.05
C LYS A 377 -4.95 -34.74 0.76
N GLN A 378 -4.53 -35.28 -0.39
CA GLN A 378 -4.77 -36.69 -0.70
C GLN A 378 -3.80 -37.58 0.09
N LYS A 379 -4.19 -38.83 0.38
CA LYS A 379 -3.40 -39.75 1.22
C LYS A 379 -1.98 -39.98 0.68
N ASN A 380 -1.82 -40.04 -0.64
CA ASN A 380 -0.55 -40.31 -1.31
C ASN A 380 0.19 -39.04 -1.74
N GLN A 381 -0.36 -37.85 -1.46
CA GLN A 381 0.24 -36.58 -1.87
C GLN A 381 1.31 -36.16 -0.87
N SER A 382 2.46 -35.68 -1.36
CA SER A 382 3.49 -35.10 -0.49
C SER A 382 3.01 -33.78 0.13
N ILE A 383 3.65 -33.33 1.21
CA ILE A 383 3.33 -32.02 1.82
C ILE A 383 3.65 -30.89 0.84
N PHE A 384 4.79 -30.98 0.14
CA PHE A 384 5.19 -30.05 -0.91
C PHE A 384 4.15 -29.95 -2.03
N GLU A 385 3.73 -31.07 -2.61
CA GLU A 385 2.70 -31.09 -3.67
C GLU A 385 1.37 -30.51 -3.18
N TYR A 386 1.01 -30.75 -1.92
CA TYR A 386 -0.19 -30.18 -1.33
C TYR A 386 -0.09 -28.66 -1.17
N LYS A 387 1.04 -28.14 -0.68
CA LYS A 387 1.30 -26.69 -0.60
C LYS A 387 1.27 -26.04 -1.99
N ARG A 388 1.88 -26.66 -3.01
CA ARG A 388 1.79 -26.20 -4.41
C ARG A 388 0.35 -26.20 -4.93
N ALA A 389 -0.45 -27.20 -4.59
CA ALA A 389 -1.87 -27.25 -4.95
C ALA A 389 -2.72 -26.17 -4.26
N LEU A 390 -2.32 -25.72 -3.06
CA LEU A 390 -2.90 -24.53 -2.40
C LEU A 390 -2.42 -23.20 -3.02
N GLY A 391 -1.51 -23.27 -3.99
CA GLY A 391 -0.99 -22.13 -4.71
C GLY A 391 0.22 -21.47 -4.05
N LEU A 392 0.92 -22.11 -3.11
CA LEU A 392 2.21 -21.61 -2.62
C LEU A 392 3.24 -21.66 -3.75
N GLU A 393 4.00 -20.58 -3.90
CA GLU A 393 5.09 -20.45 -4.86
C GLU A 393 6.45 -20.66 -4.19
N GLU A 394 7.50 -20.86 -4.99
CA GLU A 394 8.87 -20.87 -4.47
C GLU A 394 9.24 -19.50 -3.94
N ALA A 395 10.00 -19.45 -2.85
CA ALA A 395 10.41 -18.19 -2.25
C ALA A 395 11.32 -17.40 -3.19
N VAL A 396 11.15 -16.08 -3.20
CA VAL A 396 12.07 -15.17 -3.90
C VAL A 396 13.17 -14.78 -2.91
N GLY A 397 14.22 -15.61 -2.82
CA GLY A 397 15.33 -15.41 -1.90
C GLY A 397 15.42 -16.48 -0.81
N GLU A 398 15.88 -16.10 0.38
CA GLU A 398 16.00 -17.01 1.52
C GLU A 398 14.62 -17.41 2.05
N SER A 399 14.40 -18.71 2.24
CA SER A 399 13.18 -19.26 2.83
C SER A 399 13.48 -19.97 4.14
N ASN A 400 12.58 -19.79 5.11
CA ASN A 400 12.57 -20.55 6.36
C ASN A 400 11.72 -21.84 6.24
N ASP A 401 11.06 -22.08 5.11
CA ASP A 401 10.31 -23.31 4.85
C ASP A 401 11.27 -24.41 4.37
N VAL A 402 11.10 -25.62 4.91
CA VAL A 402 11.94 -26.79 4.58
C VAL A 402 11.91 -27.12 3.09
N ASP A 403 10.80 -26.80 2.41
CA ASP A 403 10.63 -27.09 0.98
C ASP A 403 11.03 -25.90 0.07
N GLY A 404 11.62 -24.83 0.62
CA GLY A 404 12.01 -23.63 -0.14
C GLY A 404 10.83 -22.79 -0.65
N LEU A 405 9.65 -22.96 -0.07
CA LEU A 405 8.43 -22.24 -0.46
C LEU A 405 8.34 -20.85 0.18
N GLU A 406 7.54 -19.96 -0.40
CA GLU A 406 7.32 -18.60 0.11
C GLU A 406 6.77 -18.61 1.55
N HIS A 407 7.10 -17.58 2.33
CA HIS A 407 6.63 -17.49 3.71
C HIS A 407 5.12 -17.23 3.76
N VAL A 408 4.45 -17.71 4.82
CA VAL A 408 2.98 -17.60 5.00
C VAL A 408 2.49 -16.15 4.90
N THR A 409 3.28 -15.16 5.32
CA THR A 409 2.92 -13.74 5.19
C THR A 409 2.90 -13.25 3.75
N GLU A 410 3.86 -13.69 2.91
CA GLU A 410 3.92 -13.33 1.49
C GLU A 410 2.79 -14.01 0.72
N TYR A 411 2.59 -15.30 0.98
CA TYR A 411 1.45 -16.06 0.46
C TYR A 411 0.13 -15.39 0.83
N SER A 412 -0.08 -15.08 2.11
CA SER A 412 -1.30 -14.43 2.60
C SER A 412 -1.51 -13.09 1.90
N LYS A 413 -0.48 -12.24 1.82
CA LYS A 413 -0.55 -10.95 1.14
C LYS A 413 -0.95 -11.10 -0.33
N ARG A 414 -0.34 -12.03 -1.07
CA ARG A 414 -0.66 -12.29 -2.48
C ARG A 414 -2.13 -12.72 -2.65
N MET A 415 -2.57 -13.69 -1.84
CA MET A 415 -3.96 -14.17 -1.86
C MET A 415 -4.96 -13.06 -1.52
N THR A 416 -4.69 -12.25 -0.50
CA THR A 416 -5.57 -11.15 -0.09
C THR A 416 -5.61 -10.04 -1.13
N MET A 417 -4.49 -9.68 -1.78
CA MET A 417 -4.51 -8.62 -2.81
C MET A 417 -5.27 -9.07 -4.06
N ILE A 418 -5.12 -10.32 -4.50
CA ILE A 418 -5.93 -10.87 -5.61
C ILE A 418 -7.42 -10.87 -5.24
N THR A 419 -7.74 -11.25 -4.00
CA THR A 419 -9.10 -11.22 -3.43
C THR A 419 -9.66 -9.79 -3.40
N ALA A 420 -8.86 -8.82 -2.98
CA ALA A 420 -9.22 -7.41 -2.91
C ALA A 420 -9.58 -6.85 -4.29
N VAL A 421 -8.78 -7.14 -5.32
CA VAL A 421 -9.09 -6.71 -6.68
C VAL A 421 -10.39 -7.33 -7.19
N LEU A 422 -10.62 -8.64 -6.97
CA LEU A 422 -11.87 -9.27 -7.40
C LEU A 422 -13.09 -8.70 -6.68
N ALA A 423 -12.99 -8.51 -5.36
CA ALA A 423 -14.04 -7.88 -4.56
C ALA A 423 -14.31 -6.43 -5.02
N ALA A 424 -13.25 -5.66 -5.32
CA ALA A 424 -13.35 -4.32 -5.87
C ALA A 424 -14.08 -4.33 -7.23
N VAL A 425 -13.71 -5.23 -8.15
CA VAL A 425 -14.40 -5.38 -9.45
C VAL A 425 -15.88 -5.71 -9.26
N MET A 426 -16.22 -6.59 -8.31
CA MET A 426 -17.59 -7.00 -8.06
C MET A 426 -18.46 -5.89 -7.43
N GLN A 427 -17.91 -4.97 -6.65
CA GLN A 427 -18.66 -3.83 -6.13
C GLN A 427 -18.67 -2.61 -7.05
N THR A 428 -17.70 -2.49 -7.97
CA THR A 428 -17.56 -1.31 -8.81
C THR A 428 -18.75 -1.22 -9.77
N ARG A 429 -19.34 -0.03 -9.85
CA ARG A 429 -20.42 0.27 -10.78
C ARG A 429 -19.83 0.88 -12.06
N PRO A 430 -20.18 0.38 -13.26
CA PRO A 430 -19.76 1.00 -14.51
C PRO A 430 -20.22 2.45 -14.59
N TRP A 431 -19.38 3.35 -15.10
CA TRP A 431 -19.71 4.78 -15.19
C TRP A 431 -20.82 5.09 -16.19
N ASP A 432 -21.07 4.18 -17.13
CA ASP A 432 -22.13 4.28 -18.14
C ASP A 432 -23.41 3.52 -17.72
N ASN A 433 -23.46 3.03 -16.47
CA ASN A 433 -24.56 2.27 -15.88
C ASN A 433 -24.98 1.02 -16.67
N ARG A 434 -24.11 0.48 -17.55
CA ARG A 434 -24.39 -0.80 -18.23
C ARG A 434 -24.36 -1.96 -17.23
N SER A 435 -25.09 -3.02 -17.54
CA SER A 435 -25.04 -4.25 -16.74
C SER A 435 -23.68 -4.91 -16.85
N LYS A 436 -23.13 -5.32 -15.70
CA LYS A 436 -21.89 -6.11 -15.67
C LYS A 436 -22.16 -7.55 -16.14
N PRO A 437 -21.20 -8.18 -16.85
CA PRO A 437 -21.25 -9.61 -17.15
C PRO A 437 -21.32 -10.50 -15.90
N LYS A 438 -21.89 -11.70 -16.05
CA LYS A 438 -21.99 -12.69 -14.97
C LYS A 438 -20.60 -13.15 -14.49
N GLY A 439 -20.45 -13.29 -13.17
CA GLY A 439 -19.20 -13.67 -12.50
C GLY A 439 -18.44 -12.48 -11.92
N ILE A 440 -18.80 -11.24 -12.29
CA ILE A 440 -18.24 -10.01 -11.71
C ILE A 440 -19.33 -9.06 -11.16
N GLN A 441 -20.51 -9.59 -10.88
CA GLN A 441 -21.62 -8.83 -10.29
C GLN A 441 -21.54 -8.83 -8.76
N LEU A 442 -22.31 -7.95 -8.12
CA LEU A 442 -22.37 -7.90 -6.66
C LEU A 442 -23.07 -9.16 -6.10
N GLU A 443 -24.01 -9.77 -6.84
CA GLU A 443 -24.60 -11.06 -6.46
C GLU A 443 -23.56 -12.19 -6.46
N ASP A 444 -22.61 -12.16 -7.39
CA ASP A 444 -21.51 -13.13 -7.42
C ASP A 444 -20.61 -12.98 -6.19
N CYS A 445 -20.37 -11.74 -5.73
CA CYS A 445 -19.61 -11.47 -4.50
C CYS A 445 -20.33 -12.00 -3.25
N TRP A 446 -21.64 -11.78 -3.15
CA TRP A 446 -22.46 -12.34 -2.06
C TRP A 446 -22.41 -13.86 -2.06
N ALA A 447 -22.61 -14.50 -3.23
CA ALA A 447 -22.55 -15.94 -3.36
C ALA A 447 -21.14 -16.48 -3.05
N TRP A 448 -20.09 -15.76 -3.41
CA TRP A 448 -18.71 -16.09 -3.09
C TRP A 448 -18.46 -16.07 -1.57
N LEU A 449 -18.82 -14.96 -0.91
CA LEU A 449 -18.67 -14.80 0.54
C LEU A 449 -19.49 -15.84 1.32
N ALA A 450 -20.74 -16.08 0.91
CA ALA A 450 -21.59 -17.09 1.54
C ALA A 450 -20.99 -18.50 1.44
N ARG A 451 -20.42 -18.87 0.30
CA ARG A 451 -19.75 -20.17 0.14
C ARG A 451 -18.48 -20.27 1.01
N LEU A 452 -17.67 -19.21 1.08
CA LEU A 452 -16.48 -19.17 1.94
C LEU A 452 -16.82 -19.38 3.42
N VAL A 453 -17.91 -18.77 3.89
CA VAL A 453 -18.37 -18.88 5.29
C VAL A 453 -19.05 -20.23 5.57
N ASN A 454 -19.59 -20.90 4.54
CA ASN A 454 -20.18 -22.22 4.69
C ASN A 454 -19.16 -23.37 4.55
N ASP A 455 -18.02 -23.12 3.92
CA ASP A 455 -16.95 -24.11 3.78
C ASP A 455 -16.23 -24.35 5.13
N PRO A 456 -15.65 -25.56 5.34
CA PRO A 456 -14.76 -25.83 6.46
C PRO A 456 -13.67 -24.77 6.60
N VAL A 457 -13.56 -24.18 7.81
CA VAL A 457 -12.60 -23.13 8.12
C VAL A 457 -11.17 -23.64 7.95
N HIS A 458 -10.36 -22.88 7.24
CA HIS A 458 -8.93 -23.11 7.04
C HIS A 458 -8.14 -21.82 7.24
N LEU A 459 -6.80 -21.91 7.14
CA LEU A 459 -5.85 -20.83 7.40
C LEU A 459 -6.24 -19.50 6.73
N MET A 460 -6.63 -19.55 5.45
CA MET A 460 -6.94 -18.38 4.64
C MET A 460 -8.40 -17.91 4.73
N THR A 461 -9.30 -18.65 5.41
CA THR A 461 -10.71 -18.23 5.53
C THR A 461 -10.82 -16.87 6.19
N GLY A 462 -10.12 -16.65 7.31
CA GLY A 462 -10.13 -15.38 8.04
C GLY A 462 -9.65 -14.19 7.20
N PRO A 463 -8.40 -14.23 6.68
CA PRO A 463 -7.85 -13.14 5.86
C PRO A 463 -8.70 -12.79 4.64
N ILE A 464 -9.25 -13.78 3.94
CA ILE A 464 -10.03 -13.58 2.72
C ILE A 464 -11.40 -12.99 3.04
N VAL A 465 -12.10 -13.52 4.05
CA VAL A 465 -13.38 -12.97 4.50
C VAL A 465 -13.21 -11.52 4.94
N LEU A 466 -12.17 -11.23 5.74
CA LEU A 466 -11.86 -9.85 6.16
C LEU A 466 -11.64 -8.94 4.96
N THR A 467 -10.80 -9.37 4.00
CA THR A 467 -10.51 -8.58 2.79
C THR A 467 -11.77 -8.26 1.99
N ILE A 468 -12.67 -9.22 1.81
CA ILE A 468 -13.95 -9.01 1.10
C ILE A 468 -14.81 -8.00 1.85
N LEU A 469 -14.87 -8.09 3.19
CA LEU A 469 -15.64 -7.17 4.02
C LEU A 469 -15.06 -5.75 4.01
N GLU A 470 -13.74 -5.60 4.06
CA GLU A 470 -13.07 -4.30 3.99
C GLU A 470 -13.28 -3.64 2.63
N VAL A 471 -13.16 -4.40 1.54
CA VAL A 471 -13.26 -3.86 0.19
C VAL A 471 -14.71 -3.70 -0.25
N ALA A 472 -15.52 -4.76 -0.24
CA ALA A 472 -16.88 -4.75 -0.79
C ALA A 472 -17.98 -4.69 0.27
N GLY A 473 -17.64 -4.73 1.57
CA GLY A 473 -18.63 -4.82 2.65
C GLY A 473 -19.58 -3.63 2.72
N CYS A 474 -19.15 -2.42 2.39
CA CYS A 474 -20.03 -1.25 2.31
C CYS A 474 -21.18 -1.50 1.32
N GLU A 475 -20.85 -1.87 0.08
CA GLU A 475 -21.85 -2.12 -0.98
C GLU A 475 -22.72 -3.35 -0.67
N LEU A 476 -22.14 -4.42 -0.13
CA LEU A 476 -22.90 -5.59 0.31
C LEU A 476 -23.86 -5.27 1.46
N CYS A 477 -23.43 -4.44 2.42
CA CYS A 477 -24.26 -4.00 3.54
C CYS A 477 -25.45 -3.16 3.04
N ASP A 478 -25.22 -2.26 2.09
CA ASP A 478 -26.26 -1.39 1.52
C ASP A 478 -27.28 -2.17 0.67
N GLN A 479 -26.81 -3.12 -0.14
CA GLN A 479 -27.67 -3.94 -1.00
C GLN A 479 -28.49 -4.98 -0.20
N TYR A 480 -27.84 -5.75 0.67
CA TYR A 480 -28.45 -6.92 1.33
C TYR A 480 -28.99 -6.64 2.74
N LYS A 481 -28.68 -5.48 3.33
CA LYS A 481 -29.29 -4.95 4.56
C LYS A 481 -29.39 -5.98 5.69
N SER A 482 -30.59 -6.46 6.01
CA SER A 482 -30.84 -7.41 7.11
C SER A 482 -30.18 -8.77 6.87
N GLN A 483 -30.05 -9.22 5.62
CA GLN A 483 -29.36 -10.48 5.31
C GLN A 483 -27.85 -10.36 5.56
N PHE A 484 -27.26 -9.20 5.20
CA PHE A 484 -25.86 -8.92 5.53
C PHE A 484 -25.63 -8.94 7.05
N ARG A 485 -26.55 -8.36 7.84
CA ARG A 485 -26.47 -8.43 9.30
C ARG A 485 -26.45 -9.87 9.83
N LYS A 486 -27.30 -10.76 9.29
CA LYS A 486 -27.30 -12.18 9.68
C LYS A 486 -25.97 -12.85 9.35
N LEU A 487 -25.38 -12.52 8.20
CA LEU A 487 -24.06 -13.00 7.81
C LEU A 487 -22.98 -12.52 8.79
N MET A 488 -23.02 -11.26 9.23
CA MET A 488 -22.07 -10.75 10.25
C MET A 488 -22.18 -11.52 11.57
N VAL A 489 -23.40 -11.81 12.03
CA VAL A 489 -23.63 -12.64 13.22
C VAL A 489 -23.12 -14.07 13.01
N LEU A 490 -23.32 -14.64 11.82
CA LEU A 490 -22.80 -15.97 11.48
C LEU A 490 -21.27 -16.01 11.54
N ILE A 491 -20.59 -15.00 10.98
CA ILE A 491 -19.13 -14.89 11.02
C ILE A 491 -18.65 -14.80 12.47
N GLU A 492 -19.26 -13.93 13.28
CA GLU A 492 -18.92 -13.76 14.70
C GLU A 492 -19.10 -15.05 15.51
N THR A 493 -20.22 -15.76 15.32
CA THR A 493 -20.60 -16.89 16.18
C THR A 493 -20.07 -18.24 15.71
N GLN A 494 -19.81 -18.41 14.41
CA GLN A 494 -19.43 -19.71 13.84
C GLN A 494 -18.06 -19.72 13.17
N ILE A 495 -17.55 -18.58 12.70
CA ILE A 495 -16.26 -18.52 12.00
C ILE A 495 -15.15 -18.10 12.95
N CYS A 496 -15.30 -16.95 13.63
CA CYS A 496 -14.27 -16.46 14.57
C CYS A 496 -13.86 -17.52 15.62
N PRO A 497 -14.78 -18.27 16.25
CA PRO A 497 -14.40 -19.29 17.25
C PRO A 497 -13.73 -20.53 16.66
N LYS A 498 -13.91 -20.80 15.36
CA LYS A 498 -13.33 -21.95 14.65
C LYS A 498 -11.98 -21.61 14.00
N LEU A 499 -11.67 -20.33 13.80
CA LEU A 499 -10.33 -19.91 13.41
C LEU A 499 -9.36 -20.30 14.53
N SER A 500 -8.20 -20.84 14.15
CA SER A 500 -7.27 -21.44 15.10
C SER A 500 -6.87 -20.45 16.20
N LYS A 501 -6.85 -20.94 17.45
CA LYS A 501 -6.34 -20.21 18.63
C LYS A 501 -4.80 -20.25 18.71
N ASP A 502 -4.14 -21.01 17.85
CA ASP A 502 -2.68 -21.10 17.82
C ASP A 502 -2.09 -19.83 17.19
N ALA A 503 -1.47 -18.99 18.02
CA ALA A 503 -0.85 -17.72 17.60
C ALA A 503 0.17 -17.89 16.46
N LYS A 504 0.82 -19.06 16.36
CA LYS A 504 1.80 -19.39 15.31
C LYS A 504 1.19 -19.57 13.91
N SER A 505 -0.12 -19.80 13.82
CA SER A 505 -0.77 -20.10 12.55
C SER A 505 -1.18 -18.86 11.76
N GLY A 506 -1.05 -17.63 12.27
CA GLY A 506 -1.56 -16.42 11.61
C GLY A 506 -3.10 -16.31 11.57
N ALA A 507 -3.82 -17.43 11.68
CA ALA A 507 -5.28 -17.47 11.73
C ALA A 507 -5.86 -16.80 12.98
N ALA A 508 -5.14 -16.82 14.12
CA ALA A 508 -5.54 -16.12 15.34
C ALA A 508 -5.55 -14.58 15.16
N ASN A 509 -4.58 -14.04 14.40
CA ASN A 509 -4.54 -12.62 14.06
C ASN A 509 -5.75 -12.24 13.19
N ALA A 510 -6.03 -13.03 12.15
CA ALA A 510 -7.19 -12.81 11.30
C ALA A 510 -8.53 -12.88 12.07
N ALA A 511 -8.64 -13.78 13.06
CA ALA A 511 -9.80 -13.84 13.95
C ALA A 511 -9.95 -12.54 14.77
N GLY A 512 -8.88 -12.07 15.42
CA GLY A 512 -8.91 -10.82 16.18
C GLY A 512 -9.21 -9.59 15.31
N GLN A 513 -8.72 -9.55 14.08
CA GLN A 513 -9.04 -8.49 13.12
C GLN A 513 -10.52 -8.53 12.69
N LEU A 514 -11.08 -9.73 12.43
CA LEU A 514 -12.50 -9.91 12.13
C LEU A 514 -13.39 -9.49 13.30
N GLU A 515 -13.06 -9.89 14.53
CA GLU A 515 -13.78 -9.49 15.74
C GLU A 515 -13.74 -7.97 15.95
N THR A 516 -12.58 -7.35 15.70
CA THR A 516 -12.43 -5.90 15.73
C THR A 516 -13.28 -5.22 14.66
N PHE A 517 -13.28 -5.74 13.43
CA PHE A 517 -14.12 -5.23 12.35
C PHE A 517 -15.61 -5.32 12.68
N ILE A 518 -16.07 -6.47 13.21
CA ILE A 518 -17.46 -6.69 13.63
C ILE A 518 -17.84 -5.76 14.77
N SER A 519 -16.95 -5.55 15.74
CA SER A 519 -17.16 -4.63 16.85
C SER A 519 -17.34 -3.19 16.36
N LYS A 520 -16.49 -2.73 15.43
CA LYS A 520 -16.61 -1.43 14.75
C LYS A 520 -17.93 -1.31 13.99
N TYR A 521 -18.32 -2.35 13.26
CA TYR A 521 -19.61 -2.41 12.54
C TYR A 521 -20.81 -2.23 13.50
N LYS A 522 -20.81 -2.93 14.64
CA LYS A 522 -21.86 -2.82 15.66
C LYS A 522 -21.89 -1.43 16.29
N ALA A 523 -20.73 -0.89 16.67
CA ALA A 523 -20.59 0.45 17.22
C ALA A 523 -21.11 1.53 16.24
N ASN A 524 -20.85 1.36 14.95
CA ASN A 524 -21.32 2.25 13.90
C ASN A 524 -22.77 1.95 13.44
N ARG A 525 -23.65 1.59 14.38
CA ARG A 525 -25.08 1.33 14.13
C ARG A 525 -25.34 0.32 13.00
N ASN A 526 -24.47 -0.67 12.83
CA ASN A 526 -24.55 -1.69 11.77
C ASN A 526 -24.44 -1.07 10.37
N ARG A 527 -23.49 -0.15 10.20
CA ARG A 527 -23.06 0.41 8.92
C ARG A 527 -21.56 0.20 8.75
N ILE A 528 -21.16 -0.11 7.52
CA ILE A 528 -19.75 -0.19 7.15
C ILE A 528 -19.38 1.14 6.49
N PRO A 529 -18.33 1.85 6.96
CA PRO A 529 -17.88 3.07 6.30
C PRO A 529 -17.39 2.76 4.89
N GLU A 530 -17.45 3.76 4.02
CA GLU A 530 -16.94 3.61 2.66
C GLU A 530 -15.42 3.36 2.69
N PRO A 531 -14.92 2.36 1.96
CA PRO A 531 -13.49 2.05 1.98
C PRO A 531 -12.68 3.14 1.29
N GLU A 532 -11.49 3.41 1.85
CA GLU A 532 -10.59 4.43 1.36
C GLU A 532 -10.16 4.13 -0.08
N GLY A 533 -10.17 5.13 -0.95
CA GLY A 533 -9.81 4.99 -2.37
C GLY A 533 -10.93 4.46 -3.28
N ARG A 534 -12.09 4.09 -2.74
CA ARG A 534 -13.25 3.64 -3.56
C ARG A 534 -13.76 4.73 -4.49
N LYS A 535 -13.93 5.95 -3.97
CA LYS A 535 -14.24 7.13 -4.76
C LYS A 535 -12.95 7.68 -5.34
N LEU A 536 -12.80 7.52 -6.65
CA LEU A 536 -11.69 8.10 -7.39
C LEU A 536 -11.85 9.63 -7.38
N GLN A 537 -10.77 10.33 -7.06
CA GLN A 537 -10.71 11.79 -7.08
C GLN A 537 -9.66 12.20 -8.12
N GLU A 538 -9.90 13.32 -8.81
CA GLU A 538 -8.87 13.88 -9.67
C GLU A 538 -7.66 14.26 -8.82
N THR A 539 -6.47 14.00 -9.36
CA THR A 539 -5.23 14.49 -8.77
C THR A 539 -5.22 16.00 -8.96
N GLN A 540 -5.66 16.74 -7.95
CA GLN A 540 -5.40 18.17 -7.88
C GLN A 540 -3.89 18.31 -7.66
N ILE A 541 -3.21 18.95 -8.61
CA ILE A 541 -1.85 19.42 -8.39
C ILE A 541 -2.01 20.48 -7.29
N THR A 542 -1.41 20.27 -6.12
CA THR A 542 -1.45 21.31 -5.09
C THR A 542 -0.55 22.45 -5.53
N GLU A 543 -0.85 23.70 -5.15
CA GLU A 543 0.03 24.86 -5.44
C GLU A 543 1.47 24.61 -4.97
N GLN A 544 1.65 23.80 -3.92
CA GLN A 544 2.96 23.34 -3.43
C GLN A 544 3.70 22.37 -4.37
N ASP A 545 2.96 21.55 -5.14
CA ASP A 545 3.55 20.69 -6.17
C ASP A 545 3.94 21.50 -7.42
N GLU A 546 3.21 22.58 -7.72
CA GLU A 546 3.56 23.52 -8.80
C GLU A 546 4.82 24.32 -8.44
N GLU A 547 4.91 24.89 -7.23
CA GLU A 547 6.11 25.61 -6.74
C GLU A 547 7.37 24.73 -6.76
N ARG A 548 7.23 23.43 -6.48
CA ARG A 548 8.36 22.48 -6.53
C ARG A 548 8.89 22.23 -7.93
N THR A 549 8.07 22.41 -8.97
CA THR A 549 8.50 22.28 -10.37
C THR A 549 9.09 23.55 -10.96
N GLU A 550 8.88 24.71 -10.33
CA GLU A 550 9.45 25.99 -10.78
C GLU A 550 10.86 26.26 -10.24
N ASP A 551 11.25 25.63 -9.11
CA ASP A 551 12.55 25.89 -8.47
C ASP A 551 13.73 25.05 -9.01
N ASP A 552 13.49 24.06 -9.88
CA ASP A 552 14.54 23.29 -10.57
C ASP A 552 15.13 24.01 -11.82
N GLY A 553 14.82 25.29 -11.98
CA GLY A 553 15.29 26.15 -13.07
C GLY A 553 16.73 26.67 -12.96
N ARG A 554 17.50 26.32 -11.91
CA ARG A 554 18.91 26.72 -11.79
C ARG A 554 19.80 25.60 -11.24
N SER A 555 20.86 25.31 -12.01
CA SER A 555 22.07 24.55 -11.67
C SER A 555 22.04 23.02 -11.88
N SER A 556 22.35 22.58 -13.10
CA SER A 556 23.25 21.43 -13.27
C SER A 556 24.21 21.66 -14.45
N GLN A 557 25.28 22.39 -14.16
CA GLN A 557 26.39 22.67 -15.06
C GLN A 557 27.63 21.86 -14.65
N TRP A 558 27.53 20.56 -14.38
CA TRP A 558 28.71 19.71 -14.17
C TRP A 558 28.48 18.27 -14.62
N ASN A 559 28.82 17.97 -15.88
CA ASN A 559 29.59 16.79 -16.31
C ASN A 559 29.57 16.65 -17.84
N ARG A 560 30.64 17.11 -18.49
CA ARG A 560 31.04 16.67 -19.82
C ARG A 560 32.43 16.04 -19.70
N PRO A 561 32.61 14.73 -19.96
CA PRO A 561 33.91 14.22 -20.34
C PRO A 561 34.04 14.29 -21.86
N ASN A 562 34.95 15.18 -22.27
CA ASN A 562 35.92 15.02 -23.35
C ASN A 562 35.53 14.18 -24.59
N ARG A 563 35.21 14.86 -25.69
CA ARG A 563 35.34 14.31 -27.05
C ARG A 563 36.12 15.29 -27.91
N GLN A 564 37.40 14.99 -28.08
CA GLN A 564 38.29 15.66 -29.02
C GLN A 564 38.86 14.58 -29.96
N GLY A 565 38.77 14.84 -31.26
CA GLY A 565 39.65 14.25 -32.27
C GLY A 565 39.10 13.07 -33.07
N GLY A 566 38.79 13.30 -34.35
CA GLY A 566 38.67 12.23 -35.35
C GLY A 566 37.68 12.50 -36.48
N GLY A 567 37.90 13.54 -37.29
CA GLY A 567 37.16 13.73 -38.54
C GLY A 567 37.61 12.77 -39.65
N ARG A 568 36.69 12.45 -40.58
CA ARG A 568 36.89 12.39 -42.06
C ARG A 568 35.64 11.84 -42.78
N GLY A 569 35.28 12.49 -43.89
CA GLY A 569 34.43 11.96 -44.98
C GLY A 569 33.03 12.58 -45.04
N ARG A 570 32.81 13.71 -45.75
CA ARG A 570 32.41 13.81 -47.18
C ARG A 570 31.20 12.92 -47.53
N GLY A 571 30.07 13.37 -48.06
CA GLY A 571 29.62 14.68 -48.54
C GLY A 571 28.34 14.49 -49.38
N TYR A 572 27.69 15.61 -49.73
CA TYR A 572 26.67 15.77 -50.80
C TYR A 572 25.34 15.00 -50.64
N ARG A 573 24.17 15.48 -51.08
CA ARG A 573 23.63 16.78 -51.53
C ARG A 573 22.11 16.56 -51.53
N ARG A 574 21.36 17.63 -51.33
CA ARG A 574 19.92 17.69 -51.61
C ARG A 574 19.62 17.32 -53.06
N HIS A 575 18.54 16.56 -53.26
CA HIS A 575 17.41 17.00 -54.07
C HIS A 575 16.11 16.67 -53.33
#